data_AF-A0A1Y1X572-F1
#
_entry.id   AF-A0A1Y1X572-F1
#
_cell.length_a   1.000
_cell.length_b   1.000
_cell.length_c   1.000
_cell.angle_alpha   90.00
_cell.angle_beta   90.00
_cell.angle_gamma   90.00
#
_symmetry.space_group_name_H-M   'P 1'
#
loop_
_entity.id
_entity.type
_entity.pdbx_description
1 polymer ?
#
loop_
_entity_poly.entity_id
_entity_poly.type
_entity_poly.pdbx_seq_one_letter_code
_entity_poly.pdbx_strand_id
1 'polypeptide(L)'
;MTSNSTTIDSLSIFTFKDAVNYFNGLQCNSNKDCPLESDCISHKCILPFYCKDDNNCAFYETLCDGKPCYKGLDFKCKANTDCLSGSCIDPKCGDNTSYYSGTFSLEDGSNYIKQYLNQCRDKECSEKKLGLCKGQTGRCEEELHCKDPTMCSVYGNVREGLPYDRYLKCRTNDECLSGVCSYGNCVNSDARFEADLNSTEYGMFDEGKCFQDKDCYYDHKCFNGVCKSPESIQSRTSTLFIIICVVIVIIAALAMCCCRRRKNRKN
;
A
#
# COMPACT_ATOMS: atom_id res chain seq x y z
N MET A 1 -6.01 29.08 18.46
CA MET A 1 -5.14 28.06 19.09
C MET A 1 -6.03 27.10 19.85
N THR A 2 -6.48 26.03 19.20
CA THR A 2 -7.27 24.98 19.83
C THR A 2 -6.32 23.90 20.34
N SER A 3 -6.35 23.68 21.66
CA SER A 3 -5.62 22.63 22.36
C SER A 3 -6.11 21.27 21.85
N ASN A 4 -5.31 20.62 20.99
CA ASN A 4 -5.52 19.23 20.61
C ASN A 4 -4.93 18.39 21.75
N SER A 5 -5.78 17.82 22.59
CA SER A 5 -5.36 16.76 23.51
C SER A 5 -4.78 15.61 22.67
N THR A 6 -3.48 15.37 22.79
CA THR A 6 -2.69 14.45 21.94
C THR A 6 -2.69 13.00 22.44
N THR A 7 -3.59 12.64 23.34
CA THR A 7 -3.56 11.33 24.00
C THR A 7 -4.92 10.68 23.96
N ILE A 8 -5.03 9.60 23.17
CA ILE A 8 -6.14 8.66 23.24
C ILE A 8 -5.78 7.60 24.28
N ASP A 9 -6.66 7.40 25.27
CA ASP A 9 -6.55 6.27 26.20
C ASP A 9 -6.78 4.96 25.43
N SER A 10 -5.82 4.04 25.51
CA SER A 10 -5.88 2.79 24.75
C SER A 10 -7.02 1.86 25.16
N LEU A 11 -7.60 2.06 26.35
CA LEU A 11 -8.71 1.28 26.89
C LEU A 11 -10.07 1.99 26.75
N SER A 12 -10.12 3.08 25.98
CA SER A 12 -11.32 3.89 25.76
C SER A 12 -11.84 3.78 24.33
N ILE A 13 -13.15 3.95 24.16
CA ILE A 13 -13.78 4.14 22.85
C ILE A 13 -13.55 5.59 22.41
N PHE A 14 -13.22 5.78 21.14
CA PHE A 14 -12.99 7.09 20.52
C PHE A 14 -13.65 7.17 19.15
N THR A 15 -13.72 8.38 18.57
CA THR A 15 -14.24 8.56 17.21
C THR A 15 -13.15 8.38 16.17
N PHE A 16 -13.53 8.04 14.93
CA PHE A 16 -12.59 7.99 13.80
C PHE A 16 -11.84 9.31 13.63
N LYS A 17 -12.51 10.45 13.86
CA LYS A 17 -11.89 11.77 13.78
C LYS A 17 -10.83 11.99 14.86
N ASP A 18 -11.05 11.47 16.06
CA ASP A 18 -10.05 11.50 17.12
C ASP A 18 -8.82 10.69 16.69
N ALA A 19 -9.03 9.52 16.08
CA ALA A 19 -7.97 8.68 15.55
C ALA A 19 -7.14 9.41 14.47
N VAL A 20 -7.79 10.03 13.49
CA VAL A 20 -7.13 10.82 12.43
C VAL A 20 -6.26 11.92 13.06
N ASN A 21 -6.79 12.69 14.00
CA ASN A 21 -6.04 13.76 14.67
C ASN A 21 -4.85 13.21 15.46
N TYR A 22 -5.06 12.12 16.19
CA TYR A 22 -4.03 11.48 17.01
C TYR A 22 -2.88 10.94 16.15
N PHE A 23 -3.18 10.13 15.13
CA PHE A 23 -2.14 9.48 14.31
C PHE A 23 -1.42 10.45 13.37
N ASN A 24 -2.09 11.51 12.91
CA ASN A 24 -1.41 12.55 12.13
C ASN A 24 -0.38 13.33 12.97
N GLY A 25 -0.64 13.48 14.27
CA GLY A 25 0.29 14.11 15.22
C GLY A 25 1.36 13.18 15.79
N LEU A 26 1.16 11.86 15.71
CA LEU A 26 2.06 10.88 16.27
C LEU A 26 3.33 10.74 15.41
N GLN A 27 4.48 10.96 16.03
CA GLN A 27 5.80 10.78 15.43
C GLN A 27 6.67 9.89 16.32
N CYS A 28 7.64 9.21 15.73
CA CYS A 28 8.58 8.35 16.45
C CYS A 28 10.01 8.50 15.95
N ASN A 29 10.98 8.08 16.74
CA ASN A 29 12.36 7.85 16.29
C ASN A 29 12.77 6.39 16.49
N SER A 30 12.02 5.68 17.33
CA SER A 30 12.16 4.26 17.62
C SER A 30 10.82 3.67 18.04
N ASN A 31 10.73 2.34 18.08
CA ASN A 31 9.54 1.66 18.57
C ASN A 31 9.16 2.02 20.02
N LYS A 32 10.11 2.52 20.82
CA LYS A 32 9.82 2.94 22.20
C LYS A 32 8.98 4.20 22.28
N ASP A 33 8.98 5.00 21.22
CA ASP A 33 8.17 6.21 21.12
C ASP A 33 6.74 5.88 20.68
N CYS A 34 6.50 4.64 20.24
CA CYS A 34 5.22 4.20 19.73
C CYS A 34 4.35 3.53 20.80
N PRO A 35 3.05 3.85 20.83
CA PRO A 35 2.11 3.25 21.77
C PRO A 35 1.88 1.76 21.48
N LEU A 36 1.47 1.01 22.50
CA LEU A 36 1.09 -0.40 22.39
C LEU A 36 2.16 -1.29 21.72
N GLU A 37 3.44 -0.96 21.93
CA GLU A 37 4.59 -1.68 21.35
C GLU A 37 4.57 -1.77 19.82
N SER A 38 3.93 -0.79 19.15
CA SER A 38 3.90 -0.72 17.69
C SER A 38 5.26 -0.39 17.06
N ASP A 39 5.38 -0.71 15.78
CA ASP A 39 6.60 -0.46 15.02
C ASP A 39 6.69 0.99 14.55
N CYS A 40 7.91 1.53 14.57
CA CYS A 40 8.23 2.84 14.02
C CYS A 40 8.85 2.67 12.63
N ILE A 41 8.18 3.15 11.59
CA ILE A 41 8.70 3.20 10.22
C ILE A 41 8.89 4.66 9.84
N SER A 42 10.15 5.10 9.75
CA SER A 42 10.56 6.47 9.34
C SER A 42 9.68 7.57 9.92
N HIS A 43 9.67 7.60 11.25
CA HIS A 43 8.95 8.58 12.04
C HIS A 43 7.43 8.45 12.09
N LYS A 44 6.86 7.35 11.60
CA LYS A 44 5.45 7.01 11.77
C LYS A 44 5.30 5.73 12.57
N CYS A 45 4.49 5.78 13.63
CA CYS A 45 4.07 4.56 14.31
C CYS A 45 3.02 3.85 13.46
N ILE A 46 3.17 2.54 13.31
CA ILE A 46 2.27 1.69 12.55
C ILE A 46 1.50 0.80 13.53
N LEU A 47 0.25 1.16 13.79
CA LEU A 47 -0.60 0.55 14.80
C LEU A 47 -2.02 0.38 14.23
N PRO A 48 -2.62 -0.82 14.35
CA PRO A 48 -4.01 -0.99 13.99
C PRO A 48 -4.96 -0.36 15.01
N PHE A 49 -6.13 0.03 14.54
CA PHE A 49 -7.31 0.28 15.36
C PHE A 49 -8.56 -0.16 14.59
N TYR A 50 -9.65 -0.35 15.32
CA TYR A 50 -10.84 -1.00 14.81
C TYR A 50 -12.04 -0.08 15.00
N CYS A 51 -12.90 0.02 13.99
CA CYS A 51 -14.13 0.79 14.08
C CYS A 51 -15.32 -0.07 13.69
N LYS A 52 -16.35 -0.06 14.55
CA LYS A 52 -17.70 -0.50 14.17
C LYS A 52 -18.36 0.53 13.27
N ASP A 53 -18.22 1.79 13.64
CA ASP A 53 -18.67 2.98 12.93
C ASP A 53 -17.79 4.18 13.32
N ASP A 54 -18.00 5.34 12.69
CA ASP A 54 -17.19 6.54 12.92
C ASP A 54 -17.20 7.06 14.37
N ASN A 55 -18.17 6.65 15.19
CA ASN A 55 -18.27 7.07 16.60
C ASN A 55 -17.76 5.99 17.56
N ASN A 56 -17.53 4.77 17.09
CA ASN A 56 -17.19 3.61 17.91
C ASN A 56 -15.93 2.95 17.37
N CYS A 57 -14.79 3.54 17.68
CA CYS A 57 -13.47 3.00 17.40
C CYS A 57 -12.72 2.66 18.69
N ALA A 58 -11.81 1.68 18.62
CA ALA A 58 -10.94 1.30 19.72
C ALA A 58 -9.64 0.66 19.20
N PHE A 59 -8.59 0.61 20.02
CA PHE A 59 -7.37 -0.14 19.69
C PHE A 59 -7.53 -1.67 19.78
N TYR A 60 -8.62 -2.13 20.38
CA TYR A 60 -8.92 -3.55 20.56
C TYR A 60 -10.31 -3.87 20.03
N GLU A 61 -10.43 -4.99 19.32
CA GLU A 61 -11.72 -5.50 18.85
C GLU A 61 -12.59 -6.06 19.99
N THR A 62 -12.01 -6.30 21.16
CA THR A 62 -12.65 -7.00 22.27
C THR A 62 -13.00 -6.06 23.42
N LEU A 63 -14.10 -6.38 24.09
CA LEU A 63 -14.63 -5.62 25.22
C LEU A 63 -14.62 -6.46 26.51
N CYS A 64 -14.26 -5.83 27.62
CA CYS A 64 -14.36 -6.33 28.98
C CYS A 64 -15.29 -5.38 29.74
N ASP A 65 -16.44 -5.87 30.19
CA ASP A 65 -17.45 -5.05 30.89
C ASP A 65 -17.81 -3.77 30.12
N GLY A 66 -17.95 -3.89 28.81
CA GLY A 66 -18.30 -2.79 27.90
C GLY A 66 -17.15 -1.83 27.56
N LYS A 67 -15.91 -2.11 27.98
CA LYS A 67 -14.73 -1.28 27.68
C LYS A 67 -13.70 -2.03 26.83
N PRO A 68 -13.02 -1.36 25.88
CA PRO A 68 -11.91 -1.96 25.14
C PRO A 68 -10.87 -2.56 26.08
N CYS A 69 -10.44 -3.78 25.78
CA CYS A 69 -9.41 -4.47 26.54
C CYS A 69 -8.58 -5.36 25.64
N TYR A 70 -7.32 -5.58 26.02
CA TYR A 70 -6.48 -6.58 25.36
C TYR A 70 -6.89 -7.99 25.80
N LYS A 71 -7.22 -8.83 24.83
CA LYS A 71 -7.37 -10.26 25.01
C LYS A 71 -6.31 -10.95 24.14
N GLY A 72 -5.54 -11.87 24.73
CA GLY A 72 -4.47 -12.57 24.02
C GLY A 72 -4.97 -13.44 22.86
N LEU A 73 -4.03 -14.05 22.11
CA LEU A 73 -4.31 -14.82 20.89
C LEU A 73 -5.29 -15.99 21.09
N ASP A 74 -5.37 -16.56 22.29
CA ASP A 74 -6.28 -17.68 22.62
C ASP A 74 -7.71 -17.22 22.95
N PHE A 75 -8.00 -15.94 22.85
CA PHE A 75 -9.32 -15.41 23.13
C PHE A 75 -10.35 -15.92 22.13
N LYS A 76 -11.49 -16.31 22.68
CA LYS A 76 -12.68 -16.74 21.96
C LYS A 76 -13.85 -15.92 22.49
N CYS A 77 -14.47 -15.13 21.63
CA CYS A 77 -15.69 -14.42 22.02
C CYS A 77 -16.78 -15.45 22.35
N LYS A 78 -17.59 -15.15 23.36
CA LYS A 78 -18.71 -16.00 23.80
C LYS A 78 -20.05 -15.33 23.52
N ALA A 79 -20.05 -14.01 23.50
CA ALA A 79 -21.22 -13.19 23.24
C ALA A 79 -20.86 -11.98 22.38
N ASN A 80 -21.87 -11.44 21.70
CA ASN A 80 -21.76 -10.19 20.93
C ASN A 80 -21.25 -9.01 21.76
N THR A 81 -21.55 -9.00 23.05
CA THR A 81 -21.09 -7.97 24.01
C THR A 81 -19.60 -8.02 24.28
N ASP A 82 -18.93 -9.11 23.93
CA ASP A 82 -17.47 -9.24 24.06
C ASP A 82 -16.73 -8.54 22.91
N CYS A 83 -17.46 -8.02 21.92
CA CYS A 83 -16.91 -7.52 20.67
C CYS A 83 -17.34 -6.08 20.41
N LEU A 84 -16.38 -5.25 19.97
CA LEU A 84 -16.61 -3.86 19.57
C LEU A 84 -17.68 -3.74 18.48
N SER A 85 -17.66 -4.66 17.52
CA SER A 85 -18.64 -4.72 16.42
C SER A 85 -20.06 -5.00 16.90
N GLY A 86 -20.21 -5.60 18.08
CA GLY A 86 -21.46 -6.23 18.52
C GLY A 86 -21.73 -7.57 17.83
N SER A 87 -20.73 -8.20 17.22
CA SER A 87 -20.86 -9.47 16.50
C SER A 87 -19.74 -10.43 16.89
N CYS A 88 -20.13 -11.54 17.54
CA CYS A 88 -19.26 -12.67 17.83
C CYS A 88 -19.54 -13.79 16.82
N ILE A 89 -18.60 -14.04 15.91
CA ILE A 89 -18.69 -15.06 14.87
C ILE A 89 -17.72 -16.18 15.25
N ASP A 90 -18.28 -17.23 15.86
CA ASP A 90 -17.58 -18.33 16.55
C ASP A 90 -16.18 -18.67 15.96
N PRO A 91 -15.07 -18.40 16.66
CA PRO A 91 -14.93 -17.76 17.98
C PRO A 91 -14.30 -16.35 17.95
N LYS A 92 -14.50 -15.55 16.90
CA LYS A 92 -13.82 -14.25 16.71
C LYS A 92 -14.80 -13.08 16.67
N CYS A 93 -14.33 -11.91 17.11
CA CYS A 93 -15.06 -10.68 16.86
C CYS A 93 -14.99 -10.36 15.36
N GLY A 94 -16.15 -10.33 14.71
CA GLY A 94 -16.27 -10.06 13.27
C GLY A 94 -16.65 -8.61 12.98
N ASP A 95 -16.72 -8.25 11.70
CA ASP A 95 -17.40 -7.05 11.19
C ASP A 95 -16.86 -5.67 11.60
N ASN A 96 -15.69 -5.58 12.22
CA ASN A 96 -15.00 -4.30 12.40
C ASN A 96 -14.24 -3.91 11.13
N THR A 97 -14.20 -2.62 10.85
CA THR A 97 -13.19 -2.09 9.92
C THR A 97 -11.87 -1.97 10.66
N SER A 98 -10.83 -2.66 10.17
CA SER A 98 -9.46 -2.47 10.63
C SER A 98 -8.80 -1.34 9.85
N TYR A 99 -8.35 -0.34 10.58
CA TYR A 99 -7.55 0.78 10.09
C TYR A 99 -6.12 0.67 10.64
N TYR A 100 -5.17 1.26 9.94
CA TYR A 100 -3.77 1.32 10.34
C TYR A 100 -3.31 2.77 10.37
N SER A 101 -2.41 3.08 11.29
CA SER A 101 -1.83 4.41 11.36
C SER A 101 -0.72 4.59 10.33
N GLY A 102 -0.97 5.50 9.39
CA GLY A 102 0.04 6.13 8.56
C GLY A 102 0.42 5.39 7.28
N THR A 103 1.03 6.17 6.40
CA THR A 103 1.73 5.73 5.20
C THR A 103 3.21 6.06 5.36
N PHE A 104 4.07 5.35 4.64
CA PHE A 104 5.53 5.53 4.65
C PHE A 104 6.05 5.59 3.21
N SER A 105 7.24 6.12 2.98
CA SER A 105 7.83 6.01 1.64
C SER A 105 8.29 4.58 1.36
N LEU A 106 8.41 4.22 0.08
CA LEU A 106 8.91 2.90 -0.30
C LEU A 106 10.34 2.65 0.22
N GLU A 107 11.17 3.70 0.23
CA GLU A 107 12.53 3.65 0.78
C GLU A 107 12.51 3.38 2.30
N ASP A 108 11.60 4.03 3.03
CA ASP A 108 11.45 3.83 4.47
C ASP A 108 11.01 2.40 4.82
N GLY A 109 10.03 1.87 4.08
CA GLY A 109 9.60 0.48 4.22
C GLY A 109 10.74 -0.51 3.93
N SER A 110 11.50 -0.26 2.86
CA SER A 110 12.68 -1.06 2.50
C SER A 110 13.75 -1.05 3.58
N ASN A 111 14.07 0.14 4.11
CA ASN A 111 15.04 0.31 5.18
C ASN A 111 14.59 -0.38 6.48
N TYR A 112 13.31 -0.30 6.81
CA TYR A 112 12.72 -1.01 7.95
C TYR A 112 12.90 -2.53 7.81
N ILE A 113 12.55 -3.10 6.65
CA ILE A 113 12.69 -4.55 6.42
C ILE A 113 14.15 -5.00 6.46
N LYS A 114 15.07 -4.24 5.86
CA LYS A 114 16.51 -4.53 5.95
C LYS A 114 17.00 -4.58 7.39
N GLN A 115 16.57 -3.62 8.21
CA GLN A 115 16.90 -3.61 9.64
C GLN A 115 16.31 -4.84 10.35
N TYR A 116 15.06 -5.18 10.05
CA TYR A 116 14.39 -6.35 10.61
C TYR A 116 15.15 -7.65 10.28
N LEU A 117 15.42 -7.93 9.01
CA LEU A 117 16.15 -9.14 8.59
C LEU A 117 17.56 -9.23 9.18
N ASN A 118 18.27 -8.11 9.27
CA ASN A 118 19.58 -8.06 9.93
C ASN A 118 19.49 -8.41 11.42
N GLN A 119 18.46 -7.94 12.13
CA GLN A 119 18.23 -8.32 13.52
C GLN A 119 17.82 -9.80 13.67
N CYS A 120 17.07 -10.33 12.69
CA CYS A 120 16.66 -11.74 12.63
C CYS A 120 17.80 -12.70 12.24
N ARG A 121 18.92 -12.19 11.72
CA ARG A 121 20.03 -13.03 11.23
C ARG A 121 20.66 -13.88 12.34
N ASP A 122 20.69 -13.35 13.55
CA ASP A 122 21.37 -13.97 14.70
C ASP A 122 20.40 -14.62 15.71
N LYS A 123 19.08 -14.41 15.57
CA LYS A 123 18.05 -14.92 16.49
C LYS A 123 16.75 -15.22 15.74
N GLU A 124 16.05 -16.31 16.11
CA GLU A 124 14.69 -16.58 15.64
C GLU A 124 13.81 -15.35 15.87
N CYS A 125 13.28 -14.79 14.78
CA CYS A 125 12.45 -13.60 14.88
C CYS A 125 11.09 -13.96 15.44
N SER A 126 10.77 -13.42 16.62
CA SER A 126 9.50 -13.69 17.28
C SER A 126 8.36 -13.19 16.39
N GLU A 127 7.33 -14.02 16.21
CA GLU A 127 6.09 -13.73 15.46
C GLU A 127 5.28 -12.50 15.94
N LYS A 128 5.77 -11.80 16.97
CA LYS A 128 4.97 -10.85 17.76
C LYS A 128 4.72 -9.50 17.12
N LYS A 129 5.32 -9.17 15.97
CA LYS A 129 5.19 -7.84 15.39
C LYS A 129 4.23 -7.83 14.19
N LEU A 130 3.22 -6.98 14.29
CA LEU A 130 2.34 -6.62 13.17
C LEU A 130 3.19 -5.79 12.18
N GLY A 131 3.53 -6.33 11.02
CA GLY A 131 4.36 -5.61 10.06
C GLY A 131 4.75 -6.45 8.85
N LEU A 132 5.48 -5.78 7.95
CA LEU A 132 6.12 -6.36 6.77
C LEU A 132 7.03 -7.53 7.23
N CYS A 133 6.88 -8.71 6.64
CA CYS A 133 7.66 -9.93 6.88
C CYS A 133 7.26 -10.77 8.11
N LYS A 134 6.04 -10.60 8.66
CA LYS A 134 5.63 -11.31 9.89
C LYS A 134 5.76 -12.83 9.75
N GLY A 135 6.53 -13.44 10.66
CA GLY A 135 6.71 -14.90 10.73
C GLY A 135 7.61 -15.49 9.63
N GLN A 136 8.17 -14.68 8.74
CA GLN A 136 9.07 -15.15 7.68
C GLN A 136 10.53 -15.19 8.20
N THR A 137 11.26 -16.26 7.89
CA THR A 137 12.68 -16.43 8.25
C THR A 137 13.53 -16.66 7.00
N GLY A 138 14.70 -16.01 6.92
CA GLY A 138 15.65 -16.17 5.81
C GLY A 138 15.30 -15.41 4.52
N ARG A 139 14.00 -15.23 4.23
CA ARG A 139 13.47 -14.42 3.13
C ARG A 139 12.21 -13.70 3.60
N CYS A 140 12.04 -12.47 3.17
CA CYS A 140 10.86 -11.65 3.30
C CYS A 140 10.36 -11.28 1.91
N GLU A 141 9.14 -11.68 1.58
CA GLU A 141 8.43 -11.20 0.41
C GLU A 141 7.16 -10.50 0.87
N GLU A 142 6.98 -9.26 0.43
CA GLU A 142 5.84 -8.42 0.78
C GLU A 142 5.36 -7.61 -0.43
N GLU A 143 4.04 -7.55 -0.58
CA GLU A 143 3.39 -6.65 -1.52
C GLU A 143 2.91 -5.42 -0.75
N LEU A 144 3.40 -4.26 -1.16
CA LEU A 144 3.00 -2.96 -0.65
C LEU A 144 2.06 -2.32 -1.65
N HIS A 145 1.09 -1.56 -1.15
CA HIS A 145 0.29 -0.70 -2.00
C HIS A 145 0.85 0.71 -1.93
N CYS A 146 1.21 1.29 -3.07
CA CYS A 146 1.92 2.56 -3.14
C CYS A 146 1.27 3.48 -4.18
N LYS A 147 0.99 4.73 -3.82
CA LYS A 147 0.59 5.74 -4.82
C LYS A 147 1.72 6.06 -5.79
N ASP A 148 2.92 6.18 -5.22
CA ASP A 148 4.21 6.37 -5.85
C ASP A 148 5.28 6.07 -4.77
N PRO A 149 6.58 6.17 -5.06
CA PRO A 149 7.63 5.84 -4.09
C PRO A 149 7.58 6.65 -2.79
N THR A 150 6.79 7.73 -2.71
CA THR A 150 6.72 8.59 -1.51
C THR A 150 5.61 8.19 -0.53
N MET A 151 4.62 7.41 -0.96
CA MET A 151 3.45 7.09 -0.14
C MET A 151 2.96 5.66 -0.39
N CYS A 152 3.30 4.79 0.56
CA CYS A 152 3.02 3.37 0.59
C CYS A 152 2.33 2.95 1.89
N SER A 153 1.66 1.81 1.85
CA SER A 153 1.10 1.13 3.00
C SER A 153 0.98 -0.37 2.75
N VAL A 154 0.76 -1.12 3.82
CA VAL A 154 0.39 -2.55 3.80
C VAL A 154 -1.00 -2.75 3.18
N TYR A 155 -1.85 -1.72 3.13
CA TYR A 155 -3.19 -1.78 2.53
C TYR A 155 -3.39 -0.69 1.49
N GLY A 156 -4.09 -1.01 0.39
CA GLY A 156 -4.28 -0.09 -0.74
C GLY A 156 -5.39 0.93 -0.58
N ASN A 157 -6.35 0.69 0.32
CA ASN A 157 -7.41 1.65 0.62
C ASN A 157 -6.98 2.60 1.73
N VAL A 158 -7.34 3.87 1.60
CA VAL A 158 -6.98 4.93 2.54
C VAL A 158 -8.17 5.83 2.78
N ARG A 159 -8.42 6.22 4.03
CA ARG A 159 -9.42 7.22 4.38
C ARG A 159 -8.76 8.29 5.22
N GLU A 160 -8.77 9.53 4.75
CA GLU A 160 -8.14 10.67 5.47
C GLU A 160 -6.66 10.41 5.86
N GLY A 161 -5.94 9.68 5.01
CA GLY A 161 -4.54 9.32 5.24
C GLY A 161 -4.32 8.07 6.12
N LEU A 162 -5.38 7.41 6.58
CA LEU A 162 -5.32 6.17 7.34
C LEU A 162 -5.66 4.96 6.46
N PRO A 163 -4.70 4.06 6.20
CA PRO A 163 -4.95 2.82 5.47
C PRO A 163 -5.96 1.90 6.16
N TYR A 164 -6.72 1.13 5.40
CA TYR A 164 -7.69 0.16 5.95
C TYR A 164 -7.89 -1.07 5.08
N ASP A 165 -8.39 -2.14 5.71
CA ASP A 165 -8.54 -3.46 5.08
C ASP A 165 -9.54 -3.48 3.91
N ARG A 166 -9.26 -4.33 2.91
CA ARG A 166 -9.86 -4.44 1.56
C ARG A 166 -11.37 -4.69 1.53
N TYR A 167 -11.97 -5.11 2.64
CA TYR A 167 -13.41 -5.41 2.67
C TYR A 167 -14.31 -4.17 2.61
N LEU A 168 -13.77 -2.99 2.90
CA LEU A 168 -14.47 -1.73 2.66
C LEU A 168 -14.26 -1.27 1.22
N LYS A 169 -15.37 -1.14 0.49
CA LYS A 169 -15.35 -0.64 -0.88
C LYS A 169 -14.90 0.82 -0.90
N CYS A 170 -13.95 1.14 -1.78
CA CYS A 170 -13.67 2.53 -2.11
C CYS A 170 -14.92 3.18 -2.73
N ARG A 171 -15.13 4.46 -2.45
CA ARG A 171 -16.23 5.26 -2.99
C ARG A 171 -15.73 6.21 -4.08
N THR A 172 -14.51 6.67 -3.90
CA THR A 172 -13.87 7.71 -4.70
C THR A 172 -12.40 7.39 -4.89
N ASN A 173 -11.79 7.99 -5.91
CA ASN A 173 -10.41 7.72 -6.29
C ASN A 173 -9.38 8.12 -5.22
N ASP A 174 -9.69 9.14 -4.41
CA ASP A 174 -8.87 9.59 -3.28
C ASP A 174 -8.87 8.61 -2.10
N GLU A 175 -9.82 7.66 -2.07
CA GLU A 175 -9.80 6.56 -1.09
C GLU A 175 -8.86 5.42 -1.50
N CYS A 176 -8.15 5.56 -2.63
CA CYS A 176 -7.21 4.59 -3.15
C CYS A 176 -5.81 5.18 -3.25
N LEU A 177 -4.80 4.48 -2.74
CA LEU A 177 -3.41 4.86 -2.98
C LEU A 177 -3.13 4.93 -4.48
N SER A 178 -3.70 4.02 -5.27
CA SER A 178 -3.58 4.04 -6.72
C SER A 178 -4.22 5.25 -7.41
N GLY A 179 -5.08 6.00 -6.72
CA GLY A 179 -5.89 7.04 -7.34
C GLY A 179 -6.99 6.49 -8.25
N VAL A 180 -7.26 5.17 -8.24
CA VAL A 180 -8.29 4.55 -9.07
C VAL A 180 -9.17 3.65 -8.22
N CYS A 181 -10.41 4.08 -8.04
CA CYS A 181 -11.48 3.28 -7.47
C CYS A 181 -12.37 2.74 -8.60
N SER A 182 -12.38 1.41 -8.78
CA SER A 182 -13.17 0.75 -9.83
C SER A 182 -14.08 -0.31 -9.24
N TYR A 183 -15.39 -0.18 -9.48
CA TYR A 183 -16.42 -1.09 -8.93
C TYR A 183 -16.33 -1.29 -7.41
N GLY A 184 -15.87 -0.27 -6.70
CA GLY A 184 -15.67 -0.32 -5.25
C GLY A 184 -14.36 -0.99 -4.81
N ASN A 185 -13.41 -1.25 -5.71
CA ASN A 185 -12.10 -1.76 -5.36
C ASN A 185 -11.00 -0.80 -5.83
N CYS A 186 -10.00 -0.57 -4.99
CA CYS A 186 -8.78 0.10 -5.41
C CYS A 186 -8.01 -0.82 -6.36
N VAL A 187 -7.79 -0.34 -7.59
CA VAL A 187 -7.11 -1.10 -8.66
C VAL A 187 -5.71 -0.58 -8.85
N ASN A 188 -4.78 -1.48 -9.16
CA ASN A 188 -3.40 -1.25 -9.62
C ASN A 188 -2.68 -0.09 -8.93
N SER A 189 -1.79 -0.36 -7.96
CA SER A 189 -0.53 0.37 -7.74
C SER A 189 0.27 -0.37 -6.67
N ASP A 190 0.79 -1.52 -7.06
CA ASP A 190 1.50 -2.39 -6.14
C ASP A 190 3.01 -2.15 -6.29
N ALA A 191 3.68 -1.95 -5.17
CA ALA A 191 5.11 -2.10 -5.08
C ALA A 191 5.40 -3.50 -4.55
N ARG A 192 6.47 -4.09 -5.06
CA ARG A 192 6.91 -5.40 -4.61
C ARG A 192 8.22 -5.25 -3.87
N PHE A 193 8.31 -5.98 -2.78
CA PHE A 193 9.50 -6.08 -1.98
C PHE A 193 9.92 -7.54 -1.84
N GLU A 194 11.18 -7.82 -2.12
CA GLU A 194 11.81 -9.12 -1.88
C GLU A 194 13.19 -8.89 -1.24
N ALA A 195 13.33 -9.30 0.02
CA ALA A 195 14.64 -9.34 0.65
C ALA A 195 14.92 -10.72 1.20
N ASP A 196 16.12 -11.23 0.94
CA ASP A 196 16.65 -12.39 1.60
C ASP A 196 17.93 -12.02 2.38
N LEU A 197 18.51 -13.00 3.08
CA LEU A 197 19.73 -12.76 3.87
C LEU A 197 20.97 -12.44 3.00
N ASN A 198 20.91 -12.64 1.69
CA ASN A 198 22.05 -12.54 0.77
C ASN A 198 21.90 -11.41 -0.27
N SER A 199 20.69 -10.86 -0.43
CA SER A 199 20.32 -9.89 -1.45
C SER A 199 19.04 -9.16 -1.05
N THR A 200 18.86 -7.93 -1.56
CA THR A 200 17.63 -7.17 -1.34
C THR A 200 17.24 -6.46 -2.62
N GLU A 201 16.04 -6.76 -3.09
CA GLU A 201 15.44 -6.18 -4.29
C GLU A 201 14.09 -5.56 -3.91
N TYR A 202 13.87 -4.32 -4.33
CA TYR A 202 12.61 -3.64 -4.02
C TYR A 202 12.36 -2.55 -5.03
N GLY A 203 11.09 -2.23 -5.23
CA GLY A 203 10.67 -1.20 -6.16
C GLY A 203 9.20 -1.29 -6.51
N MET A 204 8.73 -0.31 -7.27
CA MET A 204 7.42 -0.31 -7.87
C MET A 204 7.34 -1.44 -8.91
N PHE A 205 6.25 -2.21 -8.89
CA PHE A 205 6.02 -3.29 -9.85
C PHE A 205 5.35 -2.74 -11.14
N ASP A 206 5.17 -3.57 -12.17
CA ASP A 206 4.67 -3.13 -13.50
C ASP A 206 3.48 -2.15 -13.41
N GLU A 207 3.54 -1.09 -14.20
CA GLU A 207 2.62 0.07 -14.22
C GLU A 207 2.68 0.98 -12.98
N GLY A 208 3.41 0.60 -11.94
CA GLY A 208 3.64 1.42 -10.76
C GLY A 208 4.33 2.73 -11.14
N LYS A 209 3.84 3.84 -10.59
CA LYS A 209 4.38 5.18 -10.88
C LYS A 209 5.81 5.30 -10.37
N CYS A 210 6.70 5.88 -11.18
CA CYS A 210 8.12 6.04 -10.87
C CYS A 210 8.64 7.40 -11.34
N PHE A 211 9.79 7.81 -10.80
CA PHE A 211 10.49 9.02 -11.21
C PHE A 211 11.84 8.72 -11.89
N GLN A 212 12.41 7.55 -11.62
CA GLN A 212 13.72 7.10 -12.08
C GLN A 212 13.79 5.57 -12.09
N ASP A 213 14.70 5.01 -12.88
CA ASP A 213 14.81 3.55 -13.05
C ASP A 213 15.01 2.80 -11.73
N LYS A 214 15.74 3.39 -10.77
CA LYS A 214 15.97 2.77 -9.45
C LYS A 214 14.72 2.68 -8.56
N ASP A 215 13.62 3.33 -8.93
CA ASP A 215 12.36 3.20 -8.21
C ASP A 215 11.62 1.91 -8.61
N CYS A 216 12.02 1.27 -9.72
CA CYS A 216 11.35 0.10 -10.26
C CYS A 216 11.95 -1.21 -9.74
N TYR A 217 11.09 -2.20 -9.55
CA TYR A 217 11.49 -3.52 -9.06
C TYR A 217 12.29 -4.27 -10.14
N TYR A 218 13.38 -4.92 -9.72
CA TYR A 218 14.21 -5.79 -10.56
C TYR A 218 14.80 -5.08 -11.79
N ASP A 219 14.61 -5.64 -12.99
CA ASP A 219 15.12 -5.15 -14.27
C ASP A 219 14.19 -4.14 -14.97
N HIS A 220 13.09 -3.75 -14.32
CA HIS A 220 12.13 -2.80 -14.88
C HIS A 220 12.76 -1.41 -14.98
N LYS A 221 12.27 -0.62 -15.95
CA LYS A 221 12.72 0.76 -16.16
C LYS A 221 11.57 1.73 -16.03
N CYS A 222 11.91 2.95 -15.61
CA CYS A 222 10.95 4.02 -15.50
C CYS A 222 10.72 4.64 -16.87
N PHE A 223 9.66 4.21 -17.54
CA PHE A 223 9.31 4.65 -18.89
C PHE A 223 8.03 5.47 -18.86
N ASN A 224 8.12 6.74 -19.25
CA ASN A 224 7.01 7.71 -19.20
C ASN A 224 6.34 7.80 -17.81
N GLY A 225 7.14 7.72 -16.74
CA GLY A 225 6.67 7.85 -15.36
C GLY A 225 6.00 6.60 -14.77
N VAL A 226 6.10 5.45 -15.44
CA VAL A 226 5.65 4.15 -14.91
C VAL A 226 6.71 3.07 -15.11
N CYS A 227 6.78 2.12 -14.19
CA CYS A 227 7.67 0.98 -14.28
C CYS A 227 7.18 0.01 -15.34
N LYS A 228 8.09 -0.41 -16.21
CA LYS A 228 7.80 -1.30 -17.33
C LYS A 228 8.91 -2.33 -17.48
N SER A 229 8.52 -3.58 -17.72
CA SER A 229 9.48 -4.63 -18.06
C SER A 229 10.16 -4.33 -19.41
N PRO A 230 11.41 -4.75 -19.63
CA PRO A 230 12.10 -4.54 -20.90
C PRO A 230 11.32 -5.06 -22.11
N GLU A 231 10.65 -6.21 -21.97
CA GLU A 231 9.82 -6.83 -23.01
C GLU A 231 8.65 -5.92 -23.44
N SER A 232 8.01 -5.27 -22.47
CA SER A 232 6.87 -4.38 -22.72
C SER A 232 7.29 -3.11 -23.47
N ILE A 233 8.48 -2.57 -23.17
CA ILE A 233 9.05 -1.39 -23.84
C ILE A 233 9.38 -1.71 -25.30
N GLN A 234 10.02 -2.87 -25.54
CA GLN A 234 10.44 -3.30 -26.86
C GLN A 234 9.26 -3.60 -27.81
N SER A 235 8.14 -4.09 -27.27
CA SER A 235 6.92 -4.30 -28.05
C SER A 235 6.38 -2.99 -28.66
N ARG A 236 6.31 -1.91 -27.87
CA ARG A 236 5.76 -0.61 -28.30
C ARG A 236 6.65 0.09 -29.31
N THR A 237 7.97 0.09 -29.11
CA THR A 237 8.90 0.68 -30.09
C THR A 237 8.85 -0.05 -31.43
N SER A 238 8.69 -1.37 -31.40
CA SER A 238 8.56 -2.18 -32.61
C SER A 238 7.27 -1.86 -33.36
N THR A 239 6.13 -1.75 -32.66
CA THR A 239 4.85 -1.39 -33.29
C THR A 239 4.89 0.01 -33.91
N LEU A 240 5.46 0.99 -33.19
CA LEU A 240 5.50 2.38 -33.65
C LEU A 240 6.45 2.55 -34.85
N PHE A 241 7.57 1.84 -34.86
CA PHE A 241 8.49 1.78 -36.00
C PHE A 241 7.83 1.13 -37.23
N ILE A 242 7.11 0.02 -37.05
CA ILE A 242 6.35 -0.64 -38.14
C ILE A 242 5.30 0.32 -38.72
N ILE A 243 4.56 1.05 -37.88
CA ILE A 243 3.56 2.03 -38.34
C ILE A 243 4.22 3.14 -39.17
N ILE A 244 5.34 3.70 -38.69
CA ILE A 244 6.08 4.73 -39.43
C ILE A 244 6.56 4.20 -40.79
N CYS A 245 7.12 2.99 -40.83
CA CYS A 245 7.54 2.37 -42.09
C CYS A 245 6.37 2.19 -43.07
N VAL A 246 5.21 1.71 -42.59
CA VAL A 246 4.00 1.54 -43.42
C VAL A 246 3.51 2.88 -43.97
N VAL A 247 3.48 3.93 -43.15
CA VAL A 247 3.06 5.27 -43.58
C VAL A 247 4.01 5.83 -44.65
N ILE A 248 5.32 5.68 -44.48
CA ILE A 248 6.31 6.11 -45.48
C ILE A 248 6.12 5.39 -46.81
N VAL A 249 5.89 4.06 -46.78
CA VAL A 249 5.64 3.26 -47.98
C VAL A 249 4.36 3.71 -48.69
N ILE A 250 3.28 3.98 -47.95
CA ILE A 250 2.02 4.47 -48.51
C ILE A 250 2.21 5.85 -49.16
N ILE A 251 2.90 6.78 -48.49
CA ILE A 251 3.17 8.12 -49.02
C ILE A 251 4.01 8.02 -50.32
N ALA A 252 5.05 7.18 -50.32
CA ALA A 252 5.88 6.96 -51.50
C ALA A 252 5.07 6.37 -52.67
N ALA A 253 4.19 5.39 -52.39
CA ALA A 253 3.31 4.80 -53.39
C ALA A 253 2.30 5.82 -53.97
N LEU A 254 1.69 6.66 -53.11
CA LEU A 254 0.79 7.73 -53.54
C LEU A 254 1.52 8.79 -54.39
N ALA A 255 2.73 9.20 -53.99
CA ALA A 255 3.55 10.14 -54.75
C ALA A 255 3.92 9.57 -56.13
N MET A 256 4.32 8.30 -56.21
CA MET A 256 4.61 7.63 -57.48
C MET A 256 3.37 7.51 -58.38
N CYS A 257 2.21 7.17 -57.80
CA CYS A 257 0.94 7.13 -58.53
C CYS A 257 0.53 8.50 -59.07
N CYS A 258 0.65 9.57 -58.27
CA CYS A 258 0.35 10.94 -58.70
C CYS A 258 1.31 11.42 -59.81
N CYS A 259 2.61 11.11 -59.70
CA CYS A 259 3.59 11.46 -60.73
C CYS A 259 3.34 10.71 -62.06
N ARG A 260 2.96 9.42 -62.02
CA ARG A 260 2.57 8.66 -63.22
C ARG A 260 1.29 9.21 -63.86
N ARG A 261 0.27 9.54 -63.06
CA ARG A 261 -0.99 10.10 -63.57
C ARG A 261 -0.81 11.47 -64.23
N ARG A 262 0.11 12.29 -63.71
CA ARG A 262 0.45 13.60 -64.28
C ARG A 262 1.22 13.47 -65.60
N LYS A 263 2.03 12.42 -65.76
CA LYS A 263 2.75 12.12 -67.00
C LYS A 263 1.81 11.64 -68.12
N ASN A 264 0.80 10.83 -67.80
CA ASN A 264 -0.20 10.36 -68.78
C ASN A 264 -1.24 11.42 -69.20
N ARG A 265 -1.33 12.57 -68.53
CA ARG A 265 -2.17 13.71 -68.96
C ARG A 265 -1.48 14.66 -69.95
N LYS A 266 -0.17 14.47 -70.20
CA LYS A 266 0.63 15.30 -71.11
C LYS A 266 0.96 14.61 -72.45
N ASN A 267 0.51 13.37 -72.61
CA ASN A 267 0.40 12.69 -73.90
C ASN A 267 -1.08 12.65 -74.30
#